data_AF-A0AA97KXU6-F1
#
_entry.id   AF-A0AA97KXU6-F1
#
_cell.length_a   1.000
_cell.length_b   1.000
_cell.length_c   1.000
_cell.angle_alpha   90.00
_cell.angle_beta   90.00
_cell.angle_gamma   90.00
#
_symmetry.space_group_name_H-M   'P 1'
#
loop_
_entity.id
_entity.type
_entity.pdbx_description
1 polymer ?
#
loop_
_entity_poly.entity_id
_entity_poly.type
_entity_poly.pdbx_seq_one_letter_code
_entity_poly.pdbx_strand_id
1 'polypeptide(L)'
;MCFRELSDLTVLKEDLPVTFDTFLHTQQLRKKTLRSFCGQTAKITELPHNEQEASQVVSSIMVNNKLQLLHCKIPATGVEGWEQLLEMLEEKDVTLQMPVPAHQQFGTQKRLSQYNLTSVEALLKSYTKVMFIREPFHRLISAYMHGLADGLTFKEFIQYILYRGSSNASIEWKPLVSLCRPCLIHYDYIIMFGFLGSEVHHLMQRAGLLGNSQLPEFIDSKIRWTYGWLEEQMFSELSHVQKKQLCHFFRFDFAAFHFPNSLLWDPTCISEST
;
A
#
# COMPACT_ATOMS: atom_id res chain seq x y z
N MET A 1 -24.50 -15.70 -48.29
CA MET A 1 -25.39 -16.19 -47.21
C MET A 1 -24.91 -15.62 -45.90
N CYS A 2 -25.86 -15.12 -45.10
CA CYS A 2 -25.69 -14.24 -43.95
C CYS A 2 -25.05 -14.88 -42.69
N PHE A 3 -24.39 -13.99 -41.92
CA PHE A 3 -24.37 -13.83 -40.46
C PHE A 3 -24.24 -15.05 -39.52
N ARG A 4 -23.23 -15.01 -38.64
CA ARG A 4 -23.47 -14.75 -37.21
C ARG A 4 -22.17 -14.41 -36.47
N GLU A 5 -22.26 -13.31 -35.72
CA GLU A 5 -21.36 -12.90 -34.64
C GLU A 5 -21.16 -14.04 -33.63
N LEU A 6 -19.92 -14.22 -33.18
CA LEU A 6 -19.60 -14.80 -31.89
C LEU A 6 -18.91 -13.70 -31.07
N SER A 7 -19.71 -12.68 -30.75
CA SER A 7 -19.55 -11.86 -29.57
C SER A 7 -20.18 -12.62 -28.40
N ASP A 8 -19.38 -13.37 -27.63
CA ASP A 8 -19.58 -13.55 -26.18
C ASP A 8 -18.55 -14.52 -25.61
N LEU A 9 -18.17 -14.28 -24.34
CA LEU A 9 -17.27 -15.08 -23.49
C LEU A 9 -15.77 -14.73 -23.51
N THR A 10 -15.45 -13.47 -23.26
CA THR A 10 -14.40 -13.20 -22.26
C THR A 10 -15.05 -12.43 -21.13
N VAL A 11 -15.45 -13.19 -20.11
CA VAL A 11 -15.99 -12.74 -18.84
C VAL A 11 -15.14 -11.58 -18.34
N LEU A 12 -15.68 -10.36 -18.47
CA LEU A 12 -15.33 -9.25 -17.61
C LEU A 12 -15.49 -9.79 -16.19
N LYS A 13 -14.39 -10.03 -15.49
CA LYS A 13 -14.41 -10.16 -14.05
C LYS A 13 -14.66 -8.74 -13.52
N GLU A 14 -15.88 -8.24 -13.71
CA GLU A 14 -16.39 -7.14 -12.92
C GLU A 14 -16.37 -7.65 -11.49
N ASP A 15 -15.35 -7.22 -10.74
CA ASP A 15 -15.35 -7.41 -9.29
C ASP A 15 -16.65 -6.82 -8.79
N LEU A 16 -17.56 -7.69 -8.32
CA LEU A 16 -18.83 -7.30 -7.75
C LEU A 16 -18.59 -6.12 -6.80
N PRO A 17 -19.41 -5.05 -6.87
CA PRO A 17 -19.21 -3.88 -6.03
C PRO A 17 -19.20 -4.34 -4.57
N VAL A 18 -18.03 -4.20 -3.92
CA VAL A 18 -17.85 -4.56 -2.53
C VAL A 18 -18.88 -3.76 -1.75
N THR A 19 -19.77 -4.42 -1.01
CA THR A 19 -20.74 -3.69 -0.17
C THR A 19 -20.01 -3.03 1.01
N PHE A 20 -20.62 -2.01 1.61
CA PHE A 20 -20.03 -1.37 2.79
C PHE A 20 -19.82 -2.35 3.95
N ASP A 21 -20.74 -3.30 4.14
CA ASP A 21 -20.62 -4.35 5.16
C ASP A 21 -19.47 -5.32 4.86
N THR A 22 -19.33 -5.73 3.59
CA THR A 22 -18.20 -6.56 3.16
C THR A 22 -16.87 -5.83 3.36
N PHE A 23 -16.80 -4.55 3.05
CA PHE A 23 -15.63 -3.72 3.30
C PHE A 23 -15.30 -3.69 4.80
N LEU A 24 -16.26 -3.36 5.66
CA LEU A 24 -16.03 -3.29 7.10
C LEU A 24 -15.58 -4.64 7.68
N HIS A 25 -16.21 -5.74 7.25
CA HIS A 25 -15.82 -7.09 7.65
C HIS A 25 -14.38 -7.42 7.22
N THR A 26 -14.02 -7.09 5.98
CA THR A 26 -12.67 -7.29 5.45
C THR A 26 -11.63 -6.52 6.27
N GLN A 27 -11.91 -5.27 6.64
CA GLN A 27 -11.03 -4.47 7.49
C GLN A 27 -10.90 -5.05 8.90
N GLN A 28 -11.96 -5.63 9.47
CA GLN A 28 -11.88 -6.31 10.77
C GLN A 28 -10.96 -7.53 10.72
N LEU A 29 -11.05 -8.33 9.65
CA LEU A 29 -10.18 -9.49 9.46
C LEU A 29 -8.72 -9.08 9.27
N ARG A 30 -8.42 -8.12 8.37
CA ARG A 30 -7.06 -7.60 8.15
C ARG A 30 -6.44 -7.07 9.45
N LYS A 31 -7.20 -6.29 10.23
CA LYS A 31 -6.74 -5.78 11.53
C LYS A 31 -6.60 -6.86 12.60
N LYS A 32 -7.37 -7.95 12.55
CA LYS A 32 -7.20 -9.10 13.45
C LYS A 32 -5.87 -9.80 13.16
N THR A 33 -5.58 -10.09 11.90
CA THR A 33 -4.31 -10.70 11.46
C THR A 33 -3.13 -9.85 11.87
N LEU A 34 -3.18 -8.54 11.57
CA LEU A 34 -2.10 -7.61 11.90
C LEU A 34 -1.86 -7.53 13.43
N ARG A 35 -2.91 -7.49 14.24
CA ARG A 35 -2.78 -7.51 15.71
C ARG A 35 -2.13 -8.79 16.21
N SER A 36 -2.47 -9.95 15.64
CA SER A 36 -1.83 -11.22 15.97
C SER A 36 -0.34 -11.19 15.64
N PHE A 37 0.03 -10.68 14.47
CA PHE A 37 1.43 -10.52 14.06
C PHE A 37 2.22 -9.61 15.01
N CYS A 38 1.66 -8.45 15.37
CA CYS A 38 2.31 -7.50 16.26
C CYS A 38 2.46 -8.03 17.70
N GLY A 39 1.54 -8.87 18.18
CA GLY A 39 1.64 -9.50 19.50
C GLY A 39 2.74 -10.58 19.60
N GLN A 40 3.21 -11.10 18.47
CA GLN A 40 4.20 -12.19 18.42
C GLN A 40 5.63 -11.69 18.12
N THR A 41 5.80 -10.42 17.77
CA THR A 41 7.07 -9.89 17.28
C THR A 41 7.59 -8.77 18.17
N ALA A 42 8.89 -8.74 18.44
CA ALA A 42 9.56 -7.65 19.16
C ALA A 42 9.75 -6.41 18.25
N LYS A 43 8.67 -5.94 17.63
CA LYS A 43 8.67 -4.72 16.81
C LYS A 43 8.41 -3.50 17.69
N ILE A 44 8.84 -2.34 17.21
CA ILE A 44 8.57 -1.06 17.85
C ILE A 44 7.05 -0.86 17.86
N THR A 45 6.47 -0.76 19.05
CA THR A 45 5.03 -0.53 19.29
C THR A 45 4.73 0.89 19.77
N GLU A 46 5.74 1.62 20.22
CA GLU A 46 5.60 2.96 20.78
C GLU A 46 6.53 3.94 20.06
N LEU A 47 6.10 5.20 19.99
CA LEU A 47 6.90 6.24 19.38
C LEU A 47 8.15 6.51 20.24
N PRO A 48 9.36 6.49 19.66
CA PRO A 48 10.57 6.81 20.41
C PRO A 48 10.51 8.22 21.02
N HIS A 49 11.07 8.39 22.22
CA HIS A 49 11.18 9.70 22.86
C HIS A 49 12.23 10.61 22.20
N ASN A 50 13.16 10.03 21.44
CA ASN A 50 14.16 10.78 20.70
C ASN A 50 13.57 11.30 19.39
N GLU A 51 13.66 12.62 19.14
CA GLU A 51 13.07 13.24 17.95
C GLU A 51 13.63 12.71 16.63
N GLN A 52 14.93 12.44 16.55
CA GLN A 52 15.56 11.93 15.33
C GLN A 52 15.08 10.52 15.02
N GLU A 53 15.02 9.66 16.04
CA GLU A 53 14.53 8.28 15.91
C GLU A 53 13.04 8.26 15.55
N ALA A 54 12.22 9.08 16.22
CA ALA A 54 10.81 9.25 15.91
C ALA A 54 10.61 9.71 14.46
N SER A 55 11.37 10.72 14.02
CA SER A 55 11.33 11.25 12.64
C SER A 55 11.66 10.16 11.61
N GLN A 56 12.65 9.31 11.88
CA GLN A 56 12.98 8.18 11.01
C GLN A 56 11.85 7.15 10.93
N VAL A 57 11.25 6.81 12.08
CA VAL A 57 10.16 5.82 12.19
C VAL A 57 8.91 6.25 11.41
N VAL A 58 8.60 7.54 11.36
CA VAL A 58 7.41 8.08 10.66
C VAL A 58 7.70 8.72 9.30
N SER A 59 8.92 8.56 8.76
CA SER A 59 9.38 9.19 7.52
C SER A 59 8.58 8.82 6.25
N SER A 60 7.92 7.65 6.27
CA SER A 60 7.07 7.16 5.19
C SER A 60 5.60 7.58 5.34
N ILE A 61 5.25 8.33 6.38
CA ILE A 61 3.88 8.76 6.63
C ILE A 61 3.67 10.17 6.08
N MET A 62 2.64 10.32 5.27
CA MET A 62 2.20 11.58 4.67
C MET A 62 0.99 12.11 5.42
N VAL A 63 0.90 13.43 5.55
CA VAL A 63 -0.16 14.15 6.26
C VAL A 63 -1.01 14.91 5.25
N ASN A 64 -2.32 14.65 5.28
CA ASN A 64 -3.33 15.45 4.59
C ASN A 64 -4.25 16.09 5.63
N ASN A 65 -4.06 17.39 5.87
CA ASN A 65 -4.81 18.12 6.91
C ASN A 65 -6.27 18.38 6.50
N LYS A 66 -6.55 18.51 5.20
CA LYS A 66 -7.90 18.81 4.67
C LYS A 66 -8.87 17.66 4.93
N LEU A 67 -8.39 16.43 4.74
CA LEU A 67 -9.15 15.20 4.99
C LEU A 67 -8.89 14.60 6.38
N GLN A 68 -8.05 15.25 7.19
CA GLN A 68 -7.59 14.75 8.49
C GLN A 68 -7.08 13.30 8.41
N LEU A 69 -6.23 13.04 7.41
CA LEU A 69 -5.75 11.72 7.03
C LEU A 69 -4.23 11.62 7.17
N LEU A 70 -3.77 10.50 7.73
CA LEU A 70 -2.40 10.03 7.61
C LEU A 70 -2.38 8.83 6.65
N HIS A 71 -1.45 8.81 5.70
CA HIS A 71 -1.27 7.61 4.86
C HIS A 71 0.19 7.21 4.73
N CYS A 72 0.46 5.91 4.69
CA CYS A 72 1.81 5.43 4.39
C CYS A 72 2.07 5.51 2.88
N LYS A 73 3.08 6.28 2.48
CA LYS A 73 3.54 6.36 1.08
C LYS A 73 4.36 5.12 0.75
N ILE A 74 3.79 4.27 -0.10
CA ILE A 74 4.43 3.06 -0.60
C ILE A 74 4.52 3.20 -2.12
N PRO A 75 5.72 3.39 -2.70
CA PRO A 75 5.86 3.49 -4.14
C PRO A 75 5.54 2.17 -4.83
N ALA A 76 5.26 2.24 -6.14
CA ALA A 76 4.99 1.07 -6.97
C ALA A 76 3.75 0.28 -6.49
N THR A 77 2.79 0.95 -5.85
CA THR A 77 1.51 0.39 -5.40
C THR A 77 0.31 1.00 -6.13
N GLY A 78 0.53 1.66 -7.28
CA GLY A 78 -0.53 2.43 -7.98
C GLY A 78 -1.15 3.54 -7.13
N VAL A 79 -0.48 3.92 -6.03
CA VAL A 79 -0.82 5.03 -5.16
C VAL A 79 -0.61 6.37 -5.87
N GLU A 80 0.01 6.42 -7.06
CA GLU A 80 0.05 7.64 -7.87
C GLU A 80 -1.36 8.16 -8.16
N GLY A 81 -2.32 7.28 -8.47
CA GLY A 81 -3.73 7.69 -8.66
C GLY A 81 -4.40 8.18 -7.37
N TRP A 82 -3.98 7.65 -6.21
CA TRP A 82 -4.43 8.12 -4.90
C TRP A 82 -3.81 9.47 -4.53
N GLU A 83 -2.53 9.69 -4.80
CA GLU A 83 -1.86 10.96 -4.61
C GLU A 83 -2.50 12.03 -5.51
N GLN A 84 -2.75 11.72 -6.78
CA GLN A 84 -3.50 12.59 -7.70
C GLN A 84 -4.92 12.88 -7.20
N LEU A 85 -5.62 11.88 -6.64
CA LEU A 85 -6.93 12.11 -6.05
C LEU A 85 -6.85 13.05 -4.84
N LEU A 86 -5.88 12.85 -3.95
CA LEU A 86 -5.68 13.73 -2.81
C LEU A 86 -5.35 15.16 -3.27
N GLU A 87 -4.51 15.32 -4.29
CA GLU A 87 -4.21 16.63 -4.90
C GLU A 87 -5.47 17.27 -5.51
N MET A 88 -6.27 16.53 -6.27
CA MET A 88 -7.54 17.03 -6.82
C MET A 88 -8.55 17.43 -5.74
N LEU A 89 -8.61 16.67 -4.64
CA LEU A 89 -9.46 16.98 -3.49
C LEU A 89 -8.94 18.17 -2.69
N GLU A 90 -7.63 18.45 -2.73
CA GLU A 90 -7.03 19.66 -2.20
C GLU A 90 -7.40 20.89 -3.04
N GLU A 91 -7.41 20.78 -4.37
CA GLU A 91 -7.73 21.86 -5.32
C GLU A 91 -9.22 22.24 -5.36
N LYS A 92 -10.14 21.27 -5.26
CA LYS A 92 -11.57 21.58 -5.26
C LYS A 92 -11.99 22.06 -3.88
N ASP A 93 -12.66 23.22 -3.80
CA ASP A 93 -13.47 23.62 -2.63
C ASP A 93 -14.67 22.67 -2.51
N VAL A 94 -14.39 21.41 -2.13
CA VAL A 94 -15.42 20.50 -1.67
C VAL A 94 -15.97 21.14 -0.41
N THR A 95 -17.22 21.61 -0.50
CA THR A 95 -17.99 22.18 0.59
C THR A 95 -18.26 21.08 1.61
N LEU A 96 -17.25 20.76 2.40
CA LEU A 96 -17.41 20.03 3.64
C LEU A 96 -18.32 20.90 4.50
N GLN A 97 -19.53 20.42 4.83
CA GLN A 97 -20.42 21.09 5.76
C GLN A 97 -19.82 21.04 7.17
N MET A 98 -18.86 21.92 7.43
CA MET A 98 -18.36 22.23 8.78
C MET A 98 -17.80 23.65 8.79
N PRO A 99 -18.13 24.48 9.80
CA PRO A 99 -17.61 25.84 9.89
C PRO A 99 -16.17 25.77 10.43
N VAL A 100 -15.18 26.14 9.60
CA VAL A 100 -13.81 26.40 10.07
C VAL A 100 -13.33 27.75 9.50
N PRO A 101 -12.72 28.63 10.31
CA PRO A 101 -12.34 29.97 9.89
C PRO A 101 -11.10 29.98 8.99
N ALA A 102 -11.18 30.84 7.97
CA ALA A 102 -10.16 31.57 7.22
C ALA A 102 -8.68 31.13 7.23
N HIS A 103 -8.21 30.89 6.00
CA HIS A 103 -6.91 31.27 5.42
C HIS A 103 -5.67 30.53 5.92
N GLN A 104 -5.22 29.55 5.13
CA GLN A 104 -3.80 29.24 4.99
C GLN A 104 -3.52 28.62 3.61
N GLN A 105 -2.40 29.05 3.03
CA GLN A 105 -2.00 28.86 1.64
C GLN A 105 -1.92 27.38 1.21
N PHE A 106 -2.39 27.13 -0.01
CA PHE A 106 -2.35 25.84 -0.69
C PHE A 106 -0.92 25.45 -1.09
N GLY A 107 -0.56 24.18 -0.88
CA GLY A 107 0.64 23.56 -1.46
C GLY A 107 1.40 22.62 -0.51
N THR A 108 1.70 21.41 -1.02
CA THR A 108 2.61 20.36 -0.51
C THR A 108 2.08 19.48 0.63
N GLN A 109 1.73 18.22 0.30
CA GLN A 109 1.62 17.16 1.30
C GLN A 109 2.93 17.11 2.12
N LYS A 110 2.82 17.23 3.44
CA LYS A 110 3.98 17.17 4.34
C LYS A 110 4.18 15.76 4.87
N ARG A 111 5.45 15.38 5.08
CA ARG A 111 5.78 14.15 5.79
C ARG A 111 5.53 14.37 7.27
N LEU A 112 5.02 13.37 7.97
CA LEU A 112 4.80 13.41 9.42
C LEU A 112 6.13 13.67 10.15
N SER A 113 7.24 13.20 9.58
CA SER A 113 8.60 13.40 10.11
C SER A 113 9.09 14.85 10.11
N GLN A 114 8.37 15.77 9.44
CA GLN A 114 8.66 17.21 9.43
C GLN A 114 8.00 17.97 10.58
N TYR A 115 7.16 17.30 11.37
CA TYR A 115 6.50 17.86 12.54
C TYR A 115 7.30 17.57 13.81
N ASN A 116 7.14 18.41 14.84
CA ASN A 116 7.72 18.14 16.16
C ASN A 116 7.00 16.96 16.84
N LEU A 117 7.65 16.36 17.85
CA LEU A 117 7.16 15.13 18.49
C LEU A 117 5.74 15.27 19.05
N THR A 118 5.42 16.38 19.72
CA THR A 118 4.09 16.65 20.27
C THR A 118 3.02 16.69 19.18
N SER A 119 3.31 17.31 18.04
CA SER A 119 2.39 17.36 16.90
C SER A 119 2.23 15.98 16.27
N VAL A 120 3.32 15.21 16.14
CA VAL A 120 3.27 13.83 15.64
C VAL A 120 2.33 12.98 16.50
N GLU A 121 2.46 13.04 17.81
CA GLU A 121 1.57 12.32 18.73
C GLU A 121 0.11 12.78 18.62
N ALA A 122 -0.13 14.08 18.53
CA ALA A 122 -1.48 14.63 18.39
C ALA A 122 -2.15 14.19 17.07
N LEU A 123 -1.41 14.20 15.97
CA LEU A 123 -1.87 13.75 14.66
C LEU A 123 -2.12 12.22 14.65
N LEU A 124 -1.21 11.43 15.22
CA LEU A 124 -1.41 9.97 15.36
C LEU A 124 -2.63 9.63 16.23
N LYS A 125 -3.03 10.50 17.17
CA LYS A 125 -4.25 10.30 17.97
C LYS A 125 -5.53 10.72 17.26
N SER A 126 -5.49 11.81 16.49
CA SER A 126 -6.70 12.46 15.95
C SER A 126 -7.02 12.12 14.50
N TYR A 127 -6.01 11.82 13.66
CA TYR A 127 -6.23 11.64 12.22
C TYR A 127 -6.58 10.19 11.89
N THR A 128 -7.35 10.01 10.82
CA THR A 128 -7.63 8.69 10.25
C THR A 128 -6.36 8.16 9.57
N LYS A 129 -5.88 6.96 9.90
CA LYS A 129 -4.70 6.38 9.25
C LYS A 129 -5.06 5.31 8.24
N VAL A 130 -4.53 5.43 7.03
CA VAL A 130 -4.75 4.51 5.92
C VAL A 130 -3.43 3.93 5.43
N MET A 131 -3.37 2.62 5.20
CA MET A 131 -2.22 1.94 4.63
C MET A 131 -2.61 1.30 3.30
N PHE A 132 -1.89 1.60 2.23
CA PHE A 132 -2.13 1.01 0.91
C PHE A 132 -1.12 -0.11 0.65
N ILE A 133 -1.56 -1.36 0.69
CA ILE A 133 -0.69 -2.53 0.52
C ILE A 133 -0.77 -3.07 -0.91
N ARG A 134 0.36 -3.55 -1.43
CA ARG A 134 0.42 -4.36 -2.66
C ARG A 134 1.26 -5.59 -2.38
N GLU A 135 0.92 -6.68 -3.04
CA GLU A 135 1.66 -7.93 -2.94
C GLU A 135 3.15 -7.69 -3.25
N PRO A 136 4.09 -8.26 -2.45
CA PRO A 136 5.51 -7.97 -2.58
C PRO A 136 6.12 -8.23 -3.96
N PHE A 137 5.81 -9.35 -4.61
CA PHE A 137 6.32 -9.68 -5.94
C PHE A 137 5.82 -8.70 -6.99
N HIS A 138 4.54 -8.30 -6.93
CA HIS A 138 3.99 -7.27 -7.80
C HIS A 138 4.70 -5.92 -7.63
N ARG A 139 5.15 -5.57 -6.42
CA ARG A 139 5.98 -4.39 -6.18
C ARG A 139 7.36 -4.50 -6.84
N LEU A 140 7.98 -5.70 -6.81
CA LEU A 140 9.25 -5.95 -7.50
C LEU A 140 9.11 -5.82 -9.02
N ILE A 141 8.05 -6.40 -9.59
CA ILE A 141 7.76 -6.30 -11.02
C ILE A 141 7.50 -4.83 -11.39
N SER A 142 6.69 -4.10 -10.60
CA SER A 142 6.43 -2.68 -10.83
C SER A 142 7.72 -1.84 -10.78
N ALA A 143 8.55 -2.05 -9.76
CA ALA A 143 9.86 -1.40 -9.68
C ALA A 143 10.75 -1.67 -10.91
N TYR A 144 10.81 -2.93 -11.35
CA TYR A 144 11.55 -3.33 -12.56
C TYR A 144 11.00 -2.65 -13.82
N MET A 145 9.68 -2.67 -14.01
CA MET A 145 9.01 -2.09 -15.18
C MET A 145 9.07 -0.57 -15.22
N HIS A 146 9.24 0.08 -14.07
CA HIS A 146 9.51 1.52 -13.97
C HIS A 146 10.98 1.87 -14.23
N GLY A 147 11.83 0.89 -14.52
CA GLY A 147 13.23 1.10 -14.92
C GLY A 147 14.21 1.20 -13.76
N LEU A 148 13.82 0.83 -12.53
CA LEU A 148 14.66 0.91 -11.34
C LEU A 148 15.74 -0.20 -11.27
N ALA A 149 15.80 -1.03 -12.30
CA ALA A 149 16.77 -2.11 -12.43
C ALA A 149 18.06 -1.67 -13.14
N ASP A 150 18.18 -0.42 -13.59
CA ASP A 150 19.41 0.15 -14.18
C ASP A 150 20.04 -0.72 -15.28
N GLY A 151 19.20 -1.32 -16.13
CA GLY A 151 19.64 -2.15 -17.26
C GLY A 151 19.91 -3.63 -16.94
N LEU A 152 19.72 -4.06 -15.69
CA LEU A 152 19.80 -5.47 -15.29
C LEU A 152 18.62 -6.28 -15.85
N THR A 153 18.82 -7.58 -16.08
CA THR A 153 17.71 -8.53 -16.24
C THR A 153 16.92 -8.67 -14.94
N PHE A 154 15.68 -9.14 -14.99
CA PHE A 154 14.87 -9.31 -13.77
C PHE A 154 15.54 -10.22 -12.74
N LYS A 155 16.14 -11.33 -13.20
CA LYS A 155 16.89 -12.24 -12.33
C LYS A 155 18.08 -11.56 -11.64
N GLU A 156 18.84 -10.73 -12.34
CA GLU A 156 19.96 -9.97 -11.78
C GLU A 156 19.49 -8.88 -10.83
N PHE A 157 18.39 -8.20 -11.15
CA PHE A 157 17.74 -7.24 -10.28
C PHE A 157 17.31 -7.85 -8.95
N ILE A 158 16.69 -9.04 -8.97
CA ILE A 158 16.36 -9.80 -7.76
C ILE A 158 17.63 -10.16 -6.98
N GLN A 159 18.68 -10.63 -7.66
CA GLN A 159 19.94 -10.96 -7.01
C GLN A 159 20.55 -9.74 -6.31
N TYR A 160 20.49 -8.57 -6.94
CA TYR A 160 20.93 -7.30 -6.37
C TYR A 160 20.14 -6.93 -5.10
N ILE A 161 18.81 -7.02 -5.13
CA ILE A 161 17.95 -6.75 -3.97
C ILE A 161 18.30 -7.67 -2.80
N LEU A 162 18.41 -8.98 -3.07
CA LEU A 162 18.75 -9.98 -2.06
C LEU A 162 20.14 -9.73 -1.47
N TYR A 163 21.13 -9.35 -2.30
CA TYR A 163 22.48 -9.01 -1.85
C TYR A 163 22.51 -7.78 -0.95
N ARG A 164 21.77 -6.71 -1.29
CA ARG A 164 21.68 -5.49 -0.47
C ARG A 164 20.99 -5.73 0.87
N GLY A 165 20.06 -6.69 0.91
CA GLY A 165 19.30 -7.05 2.09
C GLY A 165 18.24 -6.02 2.50
N SER A 166 17.38 -6.39 3.45
CA SER A 166 16.21 -5.58 3.83
C SER A 166 16.55 -4.27 4.53
N SER A 167 17.71 -4.17 5.19
CA SER A 167 18.11 -2.97 5.94
C SER A 167 18.48 -1.81 5.04
N ASN A 168 19.05 -2.09 3.86
CA ASN A 168 19.48 -1.10 2.86
C ASN A 168 18.60 -1.12 1.61
N ALA A 169 17.38 -1.67 1.73
CA ALA A 169 16.42 -1.73 0.65
C ALA A 169 15.88 -0.33 0.34
N SER A 170 15.82 0.00 -0.95
CA SER A 170 15.11 1.18 -1.44
C SER A 170 13.62 1.07 -1.13
N ILE A 171 12.94 2.21 -1.05
CA ILE A 171 11.55 2.31 -0.59
C ILE A 171 10.58 1.49 -1.46
N GLU A 172 10.92 1.26 -2.72
CA GLU A 172 10.12 0.56 -3.73
C GLU A 172 9.98 -0.93 -3.46
N TRP A 173 11.00 -1.56 -2.88
CA TRP A 173 11.01 -2.98 -2.51
C TRP A 173 11.29 -3.23 -1.02
N LYS A 174 11.26 -2.19 -0.19
CA LYS A 174 11.35 -2.35 1.27
C LYS A 174 10.09 -3.07 1.79
N PRO A 175 10.23 -4.06 2.70
CA PRO A 175 9.07 -4.71 3.29
C PRO A 175 8.10 -3.71 3.94
N LEU A 176 6.80 -3.91 3.70
CA LEU A 176 5.69 -3.06 4.15
C LEU A 176 5.68 -2.89 5.67
N VAL A 177 5.93 -3.96 6.43
CA VAL A 177 6.01 -3.88 7.90
C VAL A 177 7.15 -2.98 8.36
N SER A 178 8.26 -2.96 7.62
CA SER A 178 9.42 -2.11 7.90
C SER A 178 9.17 -0.65 7.52
N LEU A 179 8.49 -0.43 6.39
CA LEU A 179 8.21 0.89 5.84
C LEU A 179 7.11 1.63 6.61
N CYS A 180 6.00 0.95 6.92
CA CYS A 180 4.79 1.57 7.48
C CYS A 180 4.60 1.33 8.97
N ARG A 181 5.47 0.54 9.62
CA ARG A 181 5.46 0.36 11.09
C ARG A 181 4.07 0.07 11.67
N PRO A 182 3.33 -0.92 11.15
CA PRO A 182 1.91 -1.14 11.49
C PRO A 182 1.67 -1.64 12.93
N CYS A 183 2.74 -1.99 13.66
CA CYS A 183 2.67 -2.29 15.10
C CYS A 183 2.76 -1.05 15.99
N LEU A 184 3.30 0.06 15.47
CA LEU A 184 3.31 1.37 16.14
C LEU A 184 2.11 2.20 15.69
N ILE A 185 1.83 2.21 14.38
CA ILE A 185 0.74 3.00 13.80
C ILE A 185 -0.50 2.13 13.70
N HIS A 186 -1.50 2.43 14.53
CA HIS A 186 -2.79 1.76 14.51
C HIS A 186 -3.63 2.21 13.31
N TYR A 187 -3.45 1.55 12.17
CA TYR A 187 -4.19 1.84 10.95
C TYR A 187 -5.69 1.58 11.09
N ASP A 188 -6.49 2.58 10.73
CA ASP A 188 -7.95 2.48 10.70
C ASP A 188 -8.40 1.62 9.51
N TYR A 189 -7.71 1.79 8.38
CA TYR A 189 -7.91 1.07 7.13
C TYR A 189 -6.60 0.57 6.52
N ILE A 190 -6.62 -0.69 6.08
CA ILE A 190 -5.59 -1.31 5.25
C ILE A 190 -6.26 -1.60 3.91
N ILE A 191 -5.83 -0.95 2.83
CA ILE A 191 -6.45 -0.99 1.51
C ILE A 191 -5.53 -1.76 0.58
N MET A 192 -6.05 -2.74 -0.15
CA MET A 192 -5.22 -3.61 -1.00
C MET A 192 -5.27 -3.16 -2.46
N PHE A 193 -4.10 -3.13 -3.10
CA PHE A 193 -3.96 -2.88 -4.52
C PHE A 193 -4.76 -3.90 -5.34
N GLY A 194 -5.47 -3.44 -6.37
CA GLY A 194 -6.48 -4.21 -7.11
C GLY A 194 -7.92 -3.96 -6.64
N PHE A 195 -8.13 -3.65 -5.34
CA PHE A 195 -9.44 -3.25 -4.80
C PHE A 195 -9.54 -1.75 -4.52
N LEU A 196 -8.54 -0.96 -4.97
CA LEU A 196 -8.47 0.47 -4.71
C LEU A 196 -9.76 1.19 -5.11
N GLY A 197 -10.31 0.93 -6.31
CA GLY A 197 -11.53 1.60 -6.78
C GLY A 197 -12.72 1.44 -5.83
N SER A 198 -13.02 0.22 -5.41
CA SER A 198 -14.17 -0.08 -4.55
C SER A 198 -13.93 0.25 -3.08
N GLU A 199 -12.75 -0.04 -2.53
CA GLU A 199 -12.44 0.24 -1.12
C GLU A 199 -12.21 1.74 -0.85
N VAL A 200 -11.58 2.47 -1.78
CA VAL A 200 -11.39 3.93 -1.65
C VAL A 200 -12.72 4.66 -1.74
N HIS A 201 -13.66 4.17 -2.56
CA HIS A 201 -15.01 4.74 -2.62
C HIS A 201 -15.69 4.74 -1.23
N HIS A 202 -15.65 3.62 -0.52
CA HIS A 202 -16.20 3.52 0.84
C HIS A 202 -15.46 4.40 1.85
N LEU A 203 -14.14 4.50 1.73
CA LEU A 203 -13.33 5.39 2.57
C LEU A 203 -13.76 6.86 2.38
N MET A 204 -13.95 7.29 1.14
CA MET A 204 -14.36 8.65 0.81
C MET A 204 -15.79 8.97 1.24
N GLN A 205 -16.72 8.03 1.06
CA GLN A 205 -18.08 8.19 1.58
C GLN A 205 -18.07 8.47 3.10
N ARG A 206 -17.25 7.75 3.86
CA ARG A 206 -17.12 7.97 5.30
C ARG A 206 -16.43 9.29 5.66
N ALA A 207 -15.51 9.76 4.84
CA ALA A 207 -14.86 11.06 5.02
C ALA A 207 -15.81 12.26 4.76
N GLY A 208 -17.09 12.02 4.47
CA GLY A 208 -18.06 13.07 4.19
C GLY A 208 -17.87 13.72 2.82
N LEU A 209 -17.05 13.13 1.95
CA LEU A 209 -16.84 13.56 0.56
C LEU A 209 -17.98 13.01 -0.30
N LEU A 210 -19.19 13.49 -0.02
CA LEU A 210 -20.38 13.19 -0.80
C LEU A 210 -20.36 14.05 -2.08
N GLY A 211 -20.29 13.39 -3.22
CA GLY A 211 -20.71 14.01 -4.47
C GLY A 211 -19.90 13.53 -5.65
N ASN A 212 -20.57 12.81 -6.56
CA ASN A 212 -20.41 12.69 -8.03
C ASN A 212 -19.02 12.89 -8.69
N SER A 213 -17.96 12.81 -7.91
CA SER A 213 -16.58 12.91 -8.36
C SER A 213 -16.27 11.52 -8.87
N GLN A 214 -16.21 11.37 -10.19
CA GLN A 214 -15.61 10.18 -10.77
C GLN A 214 -14.23 10.03 -10.13
N LEU A 215 -14.06 8.96 -9.35
CA LEU A 215 -12.74 8.63 -8.82
C LEU A 215 -11.82 8.41 -10.02
N PRO A 216 -10.57 8.92 -9.97
CA PRO A 216 -9.62 8.55 -11.00
C PRO A 216 -9.48 7.04 -11.00
N GLU A 217 -9.23 6.49 -12.19
CA GLU A 217 -8.90 5.08 -12.30
C GLU A 217 -7.56 4.87 -11.57
N PHE A 218 -7.57 4.07 -10.50
CA PHE A 218 -6.38 3.79 -9.72
C PHE A 218 -5.52 2.74 -10.43
N ILE A 219 -4.80 3.18 -11.47
CA ILE A 219 -3.99 2.31 -12.33
C ILE A 219 -2.51 2.57 -12.09
N ASP A 220 -1.71 1.50 -12.12
CA ASP A 220 -0.27 1.60 -12.32
C ASP A 220 0.00 1.95 -13.80
N SER A 221 0.41 3.19 -14.08
CA SER A 221 0.55 3.72 -15.44
C SER A 221 1.47 2.90 -16.37
N LYS A 222 2.37 2.10 -15.80
CA LYS A 222 3.26 1.16 -16.53
C LYS A 222 2.71 -0.26 -16.56
N ILE A 223 1.75 -0.60 -15.71
CA ILE A 223 1.14 -1.92 -15.56
C ILE A 223 -0.38 -1.74 -15.54
N ARG A 224 -0.93 -1.42 -16.72
CA ARG A 224 -2.38 -1.21 -16.88
C ARG A 224 -3.17 -2.50 -16.61
N TRP A 225 -2.62 -3.63 -17.04
CA TRP A 225 -3.20 -4.98 -16.95
C TRP A 225 -2.09 -6.02 -17.06
N THR A 226 -1.51 -6.47 -15.96
CA THR A 226 -0.52 -7.56 -16.03
C THR A 226 -0.39 -8.26 -14.70
N TYR A 227 -1.22 -9.28 -14.44
CA TYR A 227 -1.15 -9.99 -13.16
C TYR A 227 -1.14 -11.51 -13.24
N GLY A 228 -1.55 -12.14 -14.34
CA GLY A 228 -1.35 -13.59 -14.49
C GLY A 228 -0.02 -13.92 -15.16
N TRP A 229 0.00 -13.80 -16.49
CA TRP A 229 1.10 -14.32 -17.30
C TRP A 229 2.46 -13.67 -17.01
N LEU A 230 2.51 -12.34 -16.80
CA LEU A 230 3.79 -11.65 -16.58
C LEU A 230 4.37 -12.03 -15.23
N GLU A 231 3.52 -12.18 -14.21
CA GLU A 231 3.93 -12.64 -12.89
C GLU A 231 4.52 -14.06 -12.99
N GLU A 232 3.79 -14.98 -13.63
CA GLU A 232 4.25 -16.35 -13.86
C GLU A 232 5.56 -16.40 -14.64
N GLN A 233 5.68 -15.60 -15.71
CA GLN A 233 6.88 -15.53 -16.53
C GLN A 233 8.08 -15.03 -15.71
N MET A 234 7.95 -13.88 -15.05
CA MET A 234 9.02 -13.30 -14.22
C MET A 234 9.39 -14.23 -13.06
N PHE A 235 8.41 -14.90 -12.46
CA PHE A 235 8.64 -15.89 -11.42
C PHE A 235 9.38 -17.12 -11.94
N SER A 236 9.08 -17.56 -13.17
CA SER A 236 9.73 -18.72 -13.80
C SER A 236 11.22 -18.50 -14.07
N GLU A 237 11.65 -17.25 -14.29
CA GLU A 237 13.06 -16.88 -14.52
C GLU A 237 13.93 -17.04 -13.26
N LEU A 238 13.33 -17.07 -12.08
CA LEU A 238 14.04 -17.15 -10.81
C LEU A 238 14.39 -18.58 -10.42
N SER A 239 15.60 -18.76 -9.90
CA SER A 239 16.02 -20.03 -9.32
C SER A 239 15.23 -20.35 -8.05
N HIS A 240 15.15 -21.64 -7.68
CA HIS A 240 14.55 -22.07 -6.41
C HIS A 240 15.16 -21.37 -5.18
N VAL A 241 16.49 -21.14 -5.21
CA VAL A 241 17.19 -20.44 -4.13
C VAL A 241 16.72 -18.99 -4.00
N GLN A 242 16.63 -18.27 -5.13
CA GLN A 242 16.14 -16.88 -5.14
C GLN A 242 14.69 -16.78 -4.67
N LYS A 243 13.82 -17.71 -5.07
CA LYS A 243 12.43 -17.78 -4.62
C LYS A 243 12.33 -17.93 -3.09
N LYS A 244 13.07 -18.88 -2.51
CA LYS A 244 13.12 -19.08 -1.06
C LYS A 244 13.66 -17.84 -0.33
N GLN A 245 14.73 -17.24 -0.85
CA GLN A 245 15.31 -16.02 -0.27
C GLN A 245 14.37 -14.82 -0.34
N LEU A 246 13.65 -14.62 -1.45
CA LEU A 246 12.65 -13.56 -1.58
C LEU A 246 11.48 -13.77 -0.62
N CYS A 247 10.99 -15.00 -0.51
CA CYS A 247 9.94 -15.36 0.43
C CYS A 247 10.37 -15.06 1.88
N HIS A 248 11.60 -15.40 2.26
CA HIS A 248 12.18 -15.02 3.55
C HIS A 248 12.34 -13.50 3.71
N PHE A 249 12.77 -12.79 2.67
CA PHE A 249 12.94 -11.33 2.66
C PHE A 249 11.63 -10.61 3.01
N PHE A 250 10.50 -11.09 2.49
CA PHE A 250 9.16 -10.53 2.72
C PHE A 250 8.32 -11.28 3.77
N ARG A 251 8.91 -12.21 4.54
CA ARG A 251 8.18 -13.10 5.47
C ARG A 251 7.27 -12.37 6.45
N PHE A 252 7.68 -11.20 6.94
CA PHE A 252 6.87 -10.40 7.86
C PHE A 252 5.69 -9.72 7.17
N ASP A 253 5.80 -9.38 5.89
CA ASP A 253 4.66 -8.85 5.13
C ASP A 253 3.61 -9.95 4.90
N PHE A 254 4.05 -11.16 4.55
CA PHE A 254 3.16 -12.31 4.43
C PHE A 254 2.46 -12.66 5.74
N ALA A 255 3.18 -12.61 6.87
CA ALA A 255 2.60 -12.84 8.19
C ALA A 255 1.63 -11.73 8.62
N ALA A 256 1.91 -10.47 8.30
CA ALA A 256 1.11 -9.33 8.73
C ALA A 256 -0.15 -9.08 7.90
N PHE A 257 -0.07 -9.25 6.57
CA PHE A 257 -1.09 -8.80 5.64
C PHE A 257 -1.82 -9.91 4.88
N HIS A 258 -1.26 -11.13 4.88
CA HIS A 258 -1.80 -12.31 4.21
C HIS A 258 -2.16 -12.09 2.72
N PHE A 259 -1.28 -12.56 1.83
CA PHE A 259 -1.46 -12.50 0.37
C PHE A 259 -1.77 -13.91 -0.18
N PRO A 260 -3.05 -14.34 -0.21
CA PRO A 260 -3.42 -15.75 -0.44
C PRO A 260 -3.04 -16.30 -1.82
N ASN A 261 -2.91 -15.41 -2.82
CA ASN A 261 -2.61 -15.79 -4.20
C ASN A 261 -1.15 -15.50 -4.61
N SER A 262 -0.28 -15.18 -3.65
CA SER A 262 1.12 -14.84 -3.96
C SER A 262 1.91 -16.08 -4.39
N LEU A 263 2.59 -16.01 -5.54
CA LEU A 263 3.54 -17.04 -5.97
C LEU A 263 4.77 -17.13 -5.08
N LEU A 264 5.10 -16.05 -4.36
CA LEU A 264 6.21 -16.02 -3.41
C LEU A 264 5.86 -16.66 -2.06
N TRP A 265 4.58 -16.86 -1.74
CA TRP A 265 4.20 -17.37 -0.44
C TRP A 265 4.49 -18.88 -0.32
N ASP A 266 5.33 -19.23 0.67
CA ASP A 266 5.62 -20.60 1.05
C ASP A 266 5.57 -20.70 2.59
N PRO A 267 4.80 -21.65 3.17
CA PRO A 267 4.70 -21.85 4.62
C PRO A 267 6.07 -21.98 5.32
N THR A 268 7.08 -22.51 4.63
CA THR A 268 8.42 -22.74 5.19
C THR A 268 9.20 -21.46 5.47
N CYS A 269 8.84 -20.35 4.84
CA CYS A 269 9.57 -19.08 5.01
C CYS A 269 9.25 -18.34 6.30
N ILE A 270 8.09 -18.62 6.90
CA ILE A 270 7.65 -18.00 8.16
C ILE A 270 8.20 -18.81 9.35
N SER A 271 8.47 -20.11 9.17
CA SER A 271 8.88 -21.03 10.24
C SER A 271 10.39 -21.07 10.54
N GLU A 272 11.25 -20.49 9.70
CA GLU A 272 12.69 -20.42 9.99
C GLU A 272 12.98 -19.24 10.95
N SER A 273 12.63 -19.45 12.21
CA SER A 273 13.17 -18.76 13.39
C SER A 273 14.12 -19.71 14.12
N THR A 274 15.35 -19.78 13.65
CA THR A 274 16.51 -20.30 14.40
C THR A 274 17.70 -19.42 14.08
#